data_AF-A0AAJ0LBJ9-F1
#
_entry.id   AF-A0AAJ0LBJ9-F1
#
_cell.length_a   1.000
_cell.length_b   1.000
_cell.length_c   1.000
_cell.angle_alpha   90.00
_cell.angle_beta   90.00
_cell.angle_gamma   90.00
#
_symmetry.space_group_name_H-M   'P 1'
#
loop_
_entity.id
_entity.type
_entity.pdbx_description
1 polymer ?
#
loop_
_entity_poly.entity_id
_entity_poly.type
_entity_poly.pdbx_seq_one_letter_code
_entity_poly.pdbx_strand_id
1 'polypeptide(L)'
;MAKATESVDHDGILRQIAEEAGWSGRYAFLIVISAAISLLGLLMPSVAVLIGAMLLSPLMMPIIGLGFGIATLDFHEIRRAATALMLGAAIAVALSVVLILLSPV
;
A
#
# COMPACT_ATOMS: atom_id res chain seq x y z
N MET A 1 -18.38 -2.14 37.84
CA MET A 1 -18.08 -2.27 36.40
C MET A 1 -17.57 -0.92 35.85
N ALA A 2 -16.36 -0.49 36.23
CA ALA A 2 -15.89 0.88 36.00
C ALA A 2 -14.42 0.92 35.52
N LYS A 3 -14.05 0.08 34.54
CA LYS A 3 -12.69 0.07 33.96
C LYS A 3 -12.68 -0.49 32.53
N ALA A 4 -13.34 0.20 31.60
CA ALA A 4 -13.31 -0.16 30.17
C ALA A 4 -13.19 1.06 29.24
N THR A 5 -12.70 2.19 29.77
CA THR A 5 -12.23 3.32 28.98
C THR A 5 -10.78 3.55 29.37
N GLU A 6 -9.93 2.57 29.10
CA GLU A 6 -8.52 2.86 28.90
C GLU A 6 -8.47 3.82 27.70
N SER A 7 -7.91 5.00 27.89
CA SER A 7 -7.95 6.11 26.93
C SER A 7 -7.37 5.67 25.59
N VAL A 8 -8.22 5.51 24.58
CA VAL A 8 -7.79 5.27 23.20
C VAL A 8 -6.93 6.45 22.78
N ASP A 9 -5.65 6.20 22.50
CA ASP A 9 -4.70 7.21 22.06
C ASP A 9 -4.96 7.57 20.59
N HIS A 10 -5.92 8.46 20.38
CA HIS A 10 -6.27 8.94 19.04
C HIS A 10 -5.10 9.64 18.37
N ASP A 11 -4.33 10.44 19.11
CA ASP A 11 -3.21 11.20 18.57
C ASP A 11 -2.08 10.28 18.09
N GLY A 12 -1.80 9.20 18.83
CA GLY A 12 -0.83 8.18 18.43
C GLY A 12 -1.20 7.48 17.12
N ILE A 13 -2.46 7.09 16.96
CA ILE A 13 -2.94 6.43 15.73
C ILE A 13 -2.86 7.38 14.54
N LEU A 14 -3.24 8.66 14.73
CA LEU A 14 -3.18 9.67 13.67
C LEU A 14 -1.73 9.93 13.21
N ARG A 15 -0.80 10.00 14.17
CA ARG A 15 0.64 10.10 13.85
C ARG A 15 1.15 8.91 13.07
N GLN A 16 0.80 7.69 13.47
CA GLN A 16 1.20 6.49 12.76
C GLN A 16 0.66 6.50 11.31
N ILE A 17 -0.62 6.82 11.12
CA ILE A 17 -1.21 6.93 9.78
C ILE A 17 -0.45 7.96 8.94
N ALA A 18 -0.16 9.14 9.50
CA ALA A 18 0.60 10.15 8.77
C ALA A 18 2.00 9.63 8.39
N GLU A 19 2.75 9.09 9.34
CA GLU A 19 4.12 8.58 9.10
C GLU A 19 4.16 7.46 8.06
N GLU A 20 3.16 6.57 8.04
CA GLU A 20 3.13 5.38 7.18
C GLU A 20 2.41 5.60 5.84
N ALA A 21 1.58 6.63 5.70
CA ALA A 21 0.83 6.90 4.46
C ALA A 21 1.67 7.44 3.31
N GLY A 22 2.88 7.94 3.61
CA GLY A 22 3.79 8.52 2.63
C GLY A 22 4.60 7.50 1.83
N TRP A 23 5.31 8.02 0.83
CA TRP A 23 6.29 7.23 0.09
C TRP A 23 7.45 6.83 1.00
N SER A 24 7.78 5.54 1.05
CA SER A 24 8.93 5.02 1.77
C SER A 24 9.63 3.91 0.99
N GLY A 25 10.91 3.68 1.27
CA GLY A 25 11.66 2.58 0.65
C GLY A 25 11.05 1.20 0.97
N ARG A 26 10.52 1.04 2.19
CA ARG A 26 9.80 -0.18 2.61
C ARG A 26 8.52 -0.37 1.79
N TYR A 27 7.75 0.69 1.58
CA TYR A 27 6.55 0.67 0.73
C TYR A 27 6.90 0.24 -0.70
N ALA A 28 7.90 0.88 -1.32
CA ALA A 28 8.34 0.54 -2.67
C ALA A 28 8.80 -0.92 -2.80
N PHE A 29 9.57 -1.41 -1.83
CA PHE A 29 10.04 -2.79 -1.79
C PHE A 29 8.87 -3.78 -1.73
N LEU A 30 7.91 -3.56 -0.83
CA LEU A 30 6.74 -4.44 -0.71
C LEU A 30 5.85 -4.41 -1.96
N ILE A 31 5.72 -3.26 -2.63
CA ILE A 31 5.02 -3.16 -3.93
C ILE A 31 5.70 -4.06 -4.97
N VAL A 32 7.03 -3.95 -5.12
CA VAL A 32 7.79 -4.76 -6.09
C VAL A 32 7.64 -6.26 -5.82
N ILE A 33 7.77 -6.70 -4.56
CA ILE A 33 7.63 -8.11 -4.21
C ILE A 33 6.19 -8.59 -4.43
N SER A 34 5.18 -7.83 -4.01
CA SER A 34 3.78 -8.20 -4.21
C SER A 34 3.42 -8.30 -5.70
N ALA A 35 3.89 -7.39 -6.54
CA ALA A 35 3.68 -7.41 -7.98
C ALA A 35 4.37 -8.61 -8.66
N ALA A 36 5.61 -8.93 -8.28
CA ALA A 36 6.32 -10.11 -8.79
C ALA A 36 5.58 -11.42 -8.44
N ILE A 37 5.12 -11.56 -7.19
CA ILE A 37 4.37 -12.75 -6.75
C ILE A 37 3.00 -12.81 -7.45
N SER A 38 2.33 -11.68 -7.61
CA SER A 38 1.05 -11.61 -8.33
C SER A 38 1.21 -12.09 -9.78
N LEU A 39 2.28 -11.68 -10.46
CA LEU A 39 2.57 -12.14 -11.81
C LEU A 39 2.84 -13.66 -11.86
N LEU A 40 3.60 -14.21 -10.90
CA LEU A 40 3.79 -15.66 -10.78
C LEU A 40 2.46 -16.41 -10.60
N GLY A 41 1.55 -15.86 -9.78
CA GLY A 41 0.20 -16.41 -9.59
C GLY A 41 -0.65 -16.37 -10.86
N LEU A 42 -0.48 -15.34 -11.69
CA LEU A 42 -1.12 -15.22 -13.01
C LEU A 42 -0.56 -16.22 -14.02
N LEU A 43 0.76 -16.40 -14.08
CA LEU A 43 1.43 -17.34 -14.99
C LEU A 43 1.18 -18.81 -14.62
N MET A 44 1.07 -19.11 -13.33
CA MET A 44 0.81 -20.45 -12.79
C MET A 44 -0.63 -20.56 -12.25
N PRO A 45 -1.66 -20.24 -13.06
CA PRO A 45 -3.02 -19.84 -12.67
C PRO A 45 -3.48 -20.28 -11.27
N SER A 46 -2.97 -19.59 -10.23
CA SER A 46 -3.07 -20.01 -8.83
C SER A 46 -3.63 -18.88 -8.00
N VAL A 47 -4.89 -19.05 -7.61
CA VAL A 47 -5.61 -18.11 -6.74
C VAL A 47 -4.92 -17.96 -5.39
N ALA A 48 -4.37 -19.05 -4.84
CA ALA A 48 -3.67 -19.03 -3.56
C ALA A 48 -2.46 -18.07 -3.57
N VAL A 49 -1.68 -18.08 -4.66
CA VAL A 49 -0.52 -17.19 -4.83
C VAL A 49 -0.98 -15.73 -4.99
N LEU A 50 -2.06 -15.50 -5.75
CA LEU A 50 -2.63 -14.17 -5.93
C LEU A 50 -3.11 -13.55 -4.61
N ILE A 51 -3.78 -14.34 -3.75
CA ILE A 51 -4.19 -13.89 -2.41
C ILE A 51 -2.97 -13.60 -1.53
N GLY A 52 -1.93 -14.44 -1.60
CA GLY A 52 -0.66 -14.19 -0.90
C GLY A 52 -0.04 -12.83 -1.26
N ALA A 53 -0.09 -12.44 -2.54
CA ALA A 53 0.37 -11.13 -2.98
C ALA A 53 -0.48 -9.98 -2.39
N MET A 54 -1.80 -10.16 -2.28
CA MET A 54 -2.68 -9.16 -1.66
C MET A 54 -2.36 -8.94 -0.18
N LEU A 55 -2.02 -9.99 0.57
CA LEU A 55 -1.65 -9.89 1.99
C LEU A 55 -0.34 -9.15 2.23
N LEU A 56 0.57 -9.19 1.26
CA LEU A 56 1.87 -8.51 1.35
C LEU A 56 1.79 -7.01 0.99
N SER A 57 0.77 -6.63 0.22
CA SER A 57 0.68 -5.30 -0.38
C SER A 57 0.49 -4.20 0.68
N PRO A 58 1.36 -3.17 0.71
CA PRO A 58 1.35 -2.12 1.73
C PRO A 58 0.40 -0.95 1.40
N LEU A 59 -0.55 -1.14 0.49
CA LEU A 59 -1.41 -0.06 -0.04
C LEU A 59 -2.40 0.51 0.97
N MET A 60 -2.72 -0.23 2.03
CA MET A 60 -3.75 0.17 2.98
C MET A 60 -3.44 1.51 3.67
N MET A 61 -2.19 1.73 4.09
CA MET A 61 -1.80 2.93 4.82
C MET A 61 -1.87 4.21 3.99
N PRO A 62 -1.34 4.24 2.75
CA PRO A 62 -1.55 5.38 1.86
C PRO A 62 -3.02 5.64 1.52
N ILE A 63 -3.86 4.61 1.38
CA ILE A 63 -5.31 4.78 1.15
C ILE A 63 -5.97 5.46 2.36
N ILE A 64 -5.68 4.98 3.57
CA ILE A 64 -6.22 5.55 4.81
C ILE A 64 -5.73 7.00 4.99
N GLY A 65 -4.44 7.26 4.78
CA GLY A 65 -3.87 8.61 4.88
C GLY A 65 -4.44 9.59 3.85
N LEU A 66 -4.71 9.13 2.62
CA LEU A 66 -5.40 9.94 1.62
C LEU A 66 -6.81 10.32 2.09
N GLY A 67 -7.58 9.34 2.57
CA GLY A 67 -8.93 9.57 3.09
C GLY A 67 -8.93 10.51 4.29
N PHE A 68 -7.95 10.37 5.18
CA PHE A 68 -7.77 11.25 6.33
C PHE A 68 -7.44 12.68 5.89
N GLY A 69 -6.47 12.87 4.99
CA GLY A 69 -6.13 14.18 4.44
C GLY A 69 -7.33 14.86 3.77
N ILE A 70 -8.17 14.10 3.06
CA ILE A 70 -9.43 14.62 2.49
C ILE A 70 -10.39 15.05 3.60
N ALA A 71 -10.57 14.24 4.64
CA ALA A 71 -11.47 14.54 5.75
C ALA A 71 -11.03 15.78 6.55
N THR A 72 -9.72 16.03 6.67
CA THR A 72 -9.16 17.20 7.37
C THR A 72 -8.88 18.39 6.46
N LEU A 73 -9.12 18.28 5.15
CA LEU A 73 -8.74 19.27 4.11
C LEU A 73 -7.24 19.63 4.13
N ASP A 74 -6.39 18.70 4.56
CA ASP A 74 -4.94 18.89 4.52
C ASP A 74 -4.37 18.50 3.14
N PHE A 75 -4.24 19.50 2.27
CA PHE A 75 -3.69 19.33 0.93
C PHE A 75 -2.26 18.77 0.90
N HIS A 76 -1.46 18.97 1.97
CA HIS A 76 -0.13 18.41 2.05
C HIS A 76 -0.18 16.88 2.20
N GLU A 77 -0.98 16.40 3.15
CA GLU A 77 -1.19 14.96 3.37
C GLU A 77 -1.86 14.28 2.16
N ILE A 78 -2.86 14.93 1.57
CA ILE A 78 -3.52 14.44 0.35
C ILE A 78 -2.49 14.22 -0.75
N ARG A 79 -1.64 15.22 -1.04
CA ARG A 79 -0.64 15.12 -2.09
C ARG A 79 0.39 14.05 -1.76
N ARG A 80 0.84 13.95 -0.50
CA ARG A 80 1.83 12.94 -0.09
C ARG A 80 1.29 11.52 -0.28
N ALA A 81 0.10 11.23 0.24
CA ALA A 81 -0.53 9.91 0.09
C ALA A 81 -0.89 9.59 -1.37
N ALA A 82 -1.42 10.57 -2.12
CA ALA A 82 -1.74 10.40 -3.54
C ALA A 82 -0.49 10.10 -4.38
N THR A 83 0.62 10.79 -4.12
CA THR A 83 1.89 10.51 -4.81
C THR A 83 2.42 9.12 -4.50
N ALA A 84 2.29 8.64 -3.25
CA ALA A 84 2.68 7.28 -2.89
C ALA A 84 1.84 6.22 -3.63
N LEU A 85 0.52 6.44 -3.72
CA LEU A 85 -0.39 5.57 -4.47
C LEU A 85 -0.10 5.57 -5.97
N MET A 86 0.04 6.75 -6.58
CA MET A 86 0.33 6.86 -8.01
C MET A 86 1.69 6.25 -8.37
N LEU A 87 2.74 6.53 -7.60
CA LEU A 87 4.07 5.95 -7.83
C LEU A 87 4.04 4.43 -7.62
N GLY A 88 3.38 3.94 -6.57
CA GLY A 88 3.22 2.51 -6.33
C GLY A 88 2.50 1.81 -7.48
N ALA A 89 1.39 2.36 -7.96
CA ALA A 89 0.65 1.83 -9.10
C ALA A 89 1.49 1.86 -10.39
N ALA A 90 2.17 2.98 -10.67
CA ALA A 90 3.04 3.10 -11.83
C ALA A 90 4.18 2.07 -11.82
N ILE A 91 4.81 1.84 -10.67
CA ILE A 91 5.85 0.83 -10.50
C ILE A 91 5.30 -0.57 -10.70
N ALA A 92 4.14 -0.89 -10.10
CA ALA A 92 3.54 -2.20 -10.26
C ALA A 92 3.20 -2.50 -11.74
N VAL A 93 2.60 -1.54 -12.45
CA VAL A 93 2.30 -1.67 -13.88
C VAL A 93 3.57 -1.78 -14.71
N ALA A 94 4.55 -0.89 -14.51
CA ALA A 94 5.81 -0.92 -15.25
C ALA A 94 6.57 -2.24 -15.03
N LEU A 95 6.62 -2.72 -13.78
CA LEU A 95 7.25 -3.98 -13.44
C LEU A 95 6.53 -5.14 -14.12
N SER A 96 5.20 -5.14 -14.12
CA SER A 96 4.41 -6.18 -14.79
C SER A 96 4.70 -6.22 -16.29
N VAL A 97 4.74 -5.06 -16.95
CA VAL A 97 5.09 -4.95 -18.37
C VAL A 97 6.51 -5.45 -18.64
N VAL A 98 7.50 -5.02 -17.84
CA VAL A 98 8.90 -5.45 -18.01
C VAL A 98 9.06 -6.95 -17.80
N LEU A 99 8.45 -7.50 -16.74
CA LEU A 99 8.56 -8.93 -16.43
C LEU A 99 7.87 -9.79 -17.50
N ILE A 100 6.72 -9.37 -18.03
CA ILE A 100 6.05 -10.06 -19.14
C ILE A 100 6.89 -9.98 -20.41
N LEU A 101 7.48 -8.82 -20.73
CA LEU A 101 8.33 -8.69 -21.92
C LEU A 101 9.61 -9.53 -21.85
N LEU A 102 10.19 -9.67 -20.65
CA LEU A 102 11.35 -10.55 -20.44
C LEU A 102 10.98 -12.03 -20.41
N SER A 103 9.74 -12.34 -20.01
CA SER A 103 9.22 -13.69 -19.98
C SER A 103 9.02 -14.19 -21.42
N PRO A 104 9.71 -15.27 -21.85
CA PRO A 104 9.59 -15.81 -23.20
C PRO A 104 8.31 -16.66 -23.41
N VAL A 105 7.37 -16.60 -22.47
CA VAL A 105 6.03 -17.23 -22.53
C VAL A 105 4.94 -16.20 -22.74
#